data_AF-A0A938CX79-F1
#
_entry.id   AF-A0A938CX79-F1
#
_cell.length_a   1.000
_cell.length_b   1.000
_cell.length_c   1.000
_cell.angle_alpha   90.00
_cell.angle_beta   90.00
_cell.angle_gamma   90.00
#
_symmetry.space_group_name_H-M   'P 1'
#
loop_
_entity.id
_entity.type
_entity.pdbx_description
1 polymer ?
#
loop_
_entity_poly.entity_id
_entity_poly.type
_entity_poly.pdbx_seq_one_letter_code
_entity_poly.pdbx_strand_id
1 'polypeptide(L)'
;MARPARRLTPEAAPPAIKPDLAAAIAAWRAWLAAEKRVAAHTQTAYARDLADFLAAMAAHLGGPVGLAELRGLRTADFRGWLARRHGRGLAPTTLARGLSTLRGFI
;
A
#
# COMPACT_ATOMS: atom_id res chain seq x y z
N MET A 1 24.10 -10.25 -7.37
CA MET A 1 24.15 -8.85 -7.83
C MET A 1 22.80 -8.20 -7.58
N ALA A 2 22.71 -7.24 -6.66
CA ALA A 2 21.46 -6.56 -6.32
C ALA A 2 21.09 -5.57 -7.43
N ARG A 3 20.00 -5.87 -8.15
CA ARG A 3 19.42 -4.96 -9.15
C ARG A 3 19.04 -3.65 -8.44
N PRO A 4 19.49 -2.48 -8.91
CA PRO A 4 19.20 -1.23 -8.22
C PRO A 4 17.69 -1.07 -8.14
N ALA A 5 17.18 -0.86 -6.93
CA ALA A 5 15.78 -0.55 -6.70
C ALA A 5 15.45 0.72 -7.51
N ARG A 6 14.82 0.55 -8.67
CA ARG A 6 14.30 1.65 -9.48
C ARG A 6 13.51 2.53 -8.51
N ARG A 7 13.95 3.77 -8.32
CA ARG A 7 13.28 4.74 -7.44
C ARG A 7 11.82 4.74 -7.85
N LEU A 8 10.95 4.27 -6.97
CA LEU A 8 9.52 4.47 -7.10
C LEU A 8 9.36 5.98 -6.95
N THR A 9 9.21 6.69 -8.06
CA THR A 9 8.73 8.07 -8.02
C THR A 9 7.42 8.07 -7.24
N PRO A 10 7.24 8.98 -6.26
CA PRO A 10 5.94 9.24 -5.69
C PRO A 10 5.15 10.07 -6.71
N GLU A 11 4.86 9.48 -7.87
CA GLU A 11 4.06 10.10 -8.93
C GLU A 11 2.63 9.59 -8.83
N ALA A 12 2.07 9.79 -7.65
CA ALA A 12 0.65 9.75 -7.43
C ALA A 12 0.39 10.82 -6.38
N ALA A 13 -0.48 11.78 -6.69
CA ALA A 13 -1.05 12.65 -5.68
C ALA A 13 -1.47 11.78 -4.47
N PRO A 14 -1.30 12.27 -3.22
CA PRO A 14 -1.70 11.51 -2.05
C PRO A 14 -3.11 10.97 -2.29
N PRO A 15 -3.34 9.66 -2.10
CA PRO A 15 -4.62 9.05 -2.44
C PRO A 15 -5.73 9.84 -1.75
N ALA A 16 -6.78 10.17 -2.49
CA ALA A 16 -7.98 10.68 -1.86
C ALA A 16 -8.48 9.60 -0.90
N ILE A 17 -8.32 9.83 0.41
CA ILE A 17 -8.74 8.92 1.47
C ILE A 17 -9.69 9.64 2.40
N LYS A 18 -10.65 8.89 2.94
CA LYS A 18 -11.58 9.41 3.92
C LYS A 18 -10.92 9.49 5.31
N PRO A 19 -11.40 10.35 6.22
CA PRO A 19 -10.77 10.58 7.53
C PRO A 19 -10.68 9.34 8.42
N ASP A 20 -11.65 8.43 8.32
CA ASP A 20 -11.67 7.14 9.02
C ASP A 20 -10.46 6.27 8.65
N LEU A 21 -10.15 6.21 7.35
CA LEU A 21 -9.00 5.49 6.84
C LEU A 21 -7.69 6.18 7.22
N ALA A 22 -7.64 7.51 7.17
CA ALA A 22 -6.46 8.26 7.61
C ALA A 22 -6.12 7.98 9.09
N ALA A 23 -7.13 7.93 9.96
CA ALA A 23 -6.96 7.59 11.37
C ALA A 23 -6.46 6.14 11.55
N ALA A 24 -7.03 5.18 10.81
CA ALA A 24 -6.59 3.78 10.86
C ALA A 24 -5.13 3.62 10.41
N ILE A 25 -4.71 4.31 9.35
CA ILE A 25 -3.30 4.30 8.88
C ILE A 25 -2.37 4.87 9.95
N ALA A 26 -2.76 5.96 10.61
CA ALA A 26 -1.96 6.56 11.67
C ALA A 26 -1.77 5.60 12.86
N ALA A 27 -2.87 4.97 13.31
CA ALA A 27 -2.84 3.98 14.38
C ALA A 27 -1.97 2.76 14.03
N TRP A 28 -2.13 2.24 12.81
CA TRP A 28 -1.33 1.10 12.33
C TRP A 28 0.17 1.42 12.27
N ARG A 29 0.54 2.62 11.81
CA ARG A 29 1.94 3.06 11.78
C ARG A 29 2.53 3.19 13.18
N ALA A 30 1.76 3.74 14.12
CA ALA A 30 2.18 3.82 15.53
C ALA A 30 2.42 2.43 16.11
N TRP A 31 1.51 1.48 15.85
CA TRP A 31 1.66 0.08 16.28
C TRP A 31 2.88 -0.61 15.64
N LEU A 32 3.14 -0.41 14.35
CA LEU A 32 4.33 -0.96 13.69
C LEU A 32 5.64 -0.46 14.32
N ALA A 33 5.67 0.81 14.73
CA ALA A 33 6.83 1.42 15.34
C ALA A 33 7.03 0.92 16.78
N ALA A 34 5.97 0.85 17.58
CA ALA A 34 6.02 0.45 18.98
C ALA A 34 6.20 -1.07 19.16
N GLU A 35 5.33 -1.86 18.54
CA GLU A 35 5.17 -3.28 18.86
C GLU A 35 6.11 -4.18 18.05
N LYS A 36 6.30 -3.84 16.78
CA LYS A 36 7.09 -4.66 15.85
C LYS A 36 8.55 -4.20 15.74
N ARG A 37 8.91 -3.06 16.36
CA ARG A 37 10.25 -2.42 16.30
C ARG A 37 10.84 -2.45 14.88
N VAL A 38 9.98 -2.28 13.89
CA VAL A 38 10.38 -2.39 12.48
C VAL A 38 11.34 -1.26 12.18
N ALA A 39 12.48 -1.57 11.56
CA ALA A 39 13.45 -0.56 11.19
C ALA A 39 12.81 0.53 10.30
N ALA A 40 13.25 1.79 10.46
CA ALA A 40 12.65 2.95 9.81
C ALA A 40 12.51 2.81 8.28
N HIS A 41 13.49 2.17 7.64
CA HIS A 41 13.47 1.90 6.20
C HIS A 41 12.32 0.98 5.80
N THR A 42 12.00 -0.04 6.61
CA THR A 42 10.91 -0.99 6.36
C THR A 42 9.55 -0.35 6.64
N GLN A 43 9.42 0.51 7.66
CA GLN A 43 8.20 1.29 7.89
C GLN A 43 7.87 2.20 6.69
N THR A 44 8.89 2.87 6.14
CA THR A 44 8.73 3.72 4.97
C THR A 44 8.35 2.89 3.74
N ALA A 45 8.93 1.70 3.60
CA ALA A 45 8.60 0.77 2.53
C ALA A 45 7.12 0.33 2.60
N TYR A 46 6.62 0.00 3.80
CA TYR A 46 5.22 -0.37 4.03
C TYR A 46 4.27 0.81 3.76
N ALA A 47 4.61 2.01 4.24
CA ALA A 47 3.82 3.21 3.97
C ALA A 47 3.69 3.50 2.47
N ARG A 48 4.78 3.34 1.71
CA ARG A 48 4.78 3.49 0.25
C ARG A 48 3.94 2.43 -0.46
N ASP A 49 4.02 1.18 -0.01
CA ASP A 49 3.24 0.10 -0.62
C ASP A 49 1.74 0.31 -0.40
N LEU A 50 1.35 0.72 0.82
CA LEU A 50 -0.03 1.02 1.18
C LEU A 50 -0.55 2.24 0.41
N ALA A 51 0.23 3.31 0.30
CA ALA A 51 -0.14 4.49 -0.47
C ALA A 51 -0.38 4.17 -1.97
N ASP A 52 0.50 3.38 -2.60
CA ASP A 52 0.30 2.95 -4.00
C ASP A 52 -0.96 2.08 -4.16
N PHE A 53 -1.25 1.20 -3.19
CA PHE A 53 -2.49 0.44 -3.20
C PHE A 53 -3.72 1.34 -3.13
N LEU A 54 -3.77 2.25 -2.16
CA LEU A 54 -4.89 3.15 -1.94
C LEU A 54 -5.10 4.10 -3.12
N ALA A 55 -4.02 4.58 -3.75
CA ALA A 55 -4.12 5.39 -4.96
C ALA A 55 -4.75 4.58 -6.11
N ALA A 56 -4.37 3.32 -6.24
CA ALA A 56 -4.91 2.46 -7.27
C ALA A 56 -6.38 2.05 -6.99
N MET A 57 -6.78 1.95 -5.72
CA MET A 57 -8.18 1.73 -5.34
C MET A 57 -9.02 2.99 -5.55
N ALA A 58 -8.51 4.17 -5.21
CA ALA A 58 -9.19 5.44 -5.46
C ALA A 58 -9.46 5.63 -6.96
N ALA A 59 -8.46 5.31 -7.81
CA ALA A 59 -8.62 5.33 -9.26
C ALA A 59 -9.62 4.26 -9.77
N HIS A 60 -9.64 3.07 -9.18
CA HIS A 60 -10.55 2.00 -9.58
C HIS A 60 -12.01 2.26 -9.19
N LEU A 61 -12.22 2.80 -7.98
CA LEU A 61 -13.55 3.08 -7.42
C LEU A 61 -14.10 4.44 -7.85
N GLY A 62 -13.28 5.30 -8.45
CA GLY A 62 -13.68 6.62 -8.95
C GLY A 62 -13.89 7.66 -7.84
N GLY A 63 -13.29 7.47 -6.66
CA GLY A 63 -13.50 8.37 -5.54
C GLY A 63 -12.63 8.08 -4.31
N PRO A 64 -12.81 8.84 -3.22
CA PRO A 64 -12.02 8.68 -2.01
C PRO A 64 -12.25 7.32 -1.34
N VAL A 65 -11.17 6.67 -0.90
CA VAL A 65 -11.23 5.36 -0.22
C VAL A 65 -11.37 5.55 1.29
N GLY A 66 -12.39 4.95 1.90
CA GLY A 66 -12.52 4.81 3.35
C GLY A 66 -12.52 3.35 3.79
N LEU A 67 -12.76 3.11 5.09
CA LEU A 67 -12.85 1.75 5.63
C LEU A 67 -14.02 0.96 5.03
N ALA A 68 -15.13 1.64 4.70
CA ALA A 68 -16.28 1.01 4.04
C ALA A 68 -15.92 0.50 2.64
N GLU A 69 -15.22 1.31 1.84
CA GLU A 69 -14.76 0.90 0.51
C GLU A 69 -13.75 -0.24 0.60
N LEU A 70 -12.84 -0.21 1.57
CA LEU A 70 -11.91 -1.31 1.81
C LEU A 70 -12.62 -2.63 2.15
N ARG A 71 -13.70 -2.59 2.94
CA ARG A 71 -14.53 -3.76 3.26
C ARG A 71 -15.27 -4.30 2.03
N GLY A 72 -15.56 -3.44 1.06
CA GLY A 72 -16.20 -3.80 -0.21
C GLY A 72 -15.26 -4.40 -1.25
N LEU A 73 -13.94 -4.39 -1.01
CA LEU A 73 -12.98 -4.92 -1.97
C LEU A 73 -13.11 -6.44 -2.13
N ARG A 74 -12.97 -6.88 -3.38
CA ARG A 74 -12.98 -8.27 -3.78
C ARG A 74 -11.55 -8.72 -4.10
N THR A 75 -11.33 -10.03 -4.09
CA THR A 75 -10.05 -10.64 -4.49
C THR A 75 -9.54 -10.15 -5.85
N ALA A 76 -10.45 -9.83 -6.78
CA ALA A 76 -10.12 -9.29 -8.09
C ALA A 76 -9.39 -7.93 -8.02
N ASP A 77 -9.72 -7.08 -7.05
CA ASP A 77 -9.16 -5.74 -6.91
C ASP A 77 -7.68 -5.81 -6.46
N PHE A 78 -7.40 -6.71 -5.52
CA PHE A 78 -6.03 -7.04 -5.09
C PHE A 78 -5.21 -7.64 -6.24
N ARG A 79 -5.79 -8.61 -6.98
CA ARG A 79 -5.12 -9.23 -8.14
C ARG A 79 -4.85 -8.20 -9.24
N GLY A 80 -5.80 -7.31 -9.52
CA GLY A 80 -5.63 -6.23 -10.50
C GLY A 80 -4.50 -5.29 -10.12
N TRP A 81 -4.38 -4.93 -8.83
CA TRP A 81 -3.25 -4.14 -8.34
C TRP A 81 -1.91 -4.87 -8.47
N LEU A 82 -1.84 -6.16 -8.12
CA LEU A 82 -0.62 -6.97 -8.32
C LEU A 82 -0.24 -7.07 -9.79
N ALA A 83 -1.21 -7.28 -10.69
CA ALA A 83 -0.98 -7.35 -12.11
C ALA A 83 -0.40 -6.04 -12.66
N ARG A 84 -0.94 -4.88 -12.24
CA ARG A 84 -0.35 -3.56 -12.57
C ARG A 84 1.07 -3.41 -12.05
N ARG A 85 1.35 -3.86 -10.83
CA ARG A 85 2.69 -3.82 -10.24
C ARG A 85 3.67 -4.74 -10.98
N HIS A 86 3.23 -5.93 -11.37
CA HIS A 86 4.02 -6.85 -12.17
C HIS A 86 4.31 -6.27 -13.56
N GLY A 87 3.31 -5.68 -14.23
CA GLY A 87 3.48 -5.00 -15.53
C GLY A 87 4.45 -3.81 -15.49
N ARG A 88 4.61 -3.17 -14.33
CA ARG A 88 5.64 -2.13 -14.08
C ARG A 88 7.06 -2.70 -13.89
N GLY A 89 7.24 -4.02 -13.96
CA GLY A 89 8.54 -4.69 -13.83
C GLY A 89 9.09 -4.72 -12.40
N LEU A 90 8.22 -4.65 -11.38
CA LEU A 90 8.66 -4.73 -9.99
C LEU A 90 9.18 -6.13 -9.65
N ALA A 91 10.26 -6.17 -8.85
CA ALA A 91 10.86 -7.43 -8.41
C ALA A 91 9.85 -8.27 -7.58
N PRO A 92 9.93 -9.61 -7.64
CA PRO A 92 9.05 -10.49 -6.86
C PRO A 92 9.06 -10.19 -5.35
N THR A 93 10.21 -9.83 -4.79
CA THR A 93 10.35 -9.45 -3.37
C THR A 93 9.58 -8.17 -3.02
N THR A 94 9.51 -7.22 -3.95
CA THR A 94 8.70 -6.00 -3.79
C THR A 94 7.20 -6.32 -3.83
N LEU A 95 6.77 -7.23 -4.71
CA LEU A 95 5.38 -7.69 -4.77
C LEU A 95 4.99 -8.41 -3.47
N ALA A 96 5.84 -9.31 -2.98
CA ALA A 96 5.64 -10.02 -1.73
C ALA A 96 5.56 -9.06 -0.53
N ARG A 97 6.44 -8.06 -0.46
CA ARG A 97 6.39 -7.01 0.57
C ARG A 97 5.10 -6.19 0.50
N GLY A 98 4.62 -5.88 -0.70
CA GLY A 98 3.32 -5.24 -0.89
C GLY A 98 2.18 -6.07 -0.30
N LEU A 99 2.16 -7.39 -0.55
CA LEU A 99 1.18 -8.29 0.07
C LEU A 99 1.29 -8.37 1.58
N SER A 100 2.50 -8.43 2.13
CA SER A 100 2.71 -8.41 3.59
C SER A 100 2.23 -7.11 4.21
N THR A 101 2.42 -5.98 3.52
CA THR A 101 1.90 -4.66 3.93
C THR A 101 0.37 -4.71 4.02
N LEU A 102 -0.32 -5.20 2.99
CA LEU A 102 -1.79 -5.25 2.98
C LEU A 102 -2.33 -6.20 4.06
N ARG A 103 -1.74 -7.38 4.23
CA ARG A 103 -2.13 -8.32 5.30
C ARG A 103 -1.90 -7.78 6.70
N GLY A 104 -0.92 -6.90 6.86
CA GLY A 104 -0.65 -6.28 8.15
C GLY A 104 -1.62 -5.16 8.50
N PHE A 105 -2.30 -4.59 7.49
CA PHE A 105 -3.14 -3.40 7.65
C PHE A 105 -4.65 -3.71 7.65
N ILE A 106 -5.09 -4.62 6.78
CA ILE A 106 -6.50 -5.04 6.62
C ILE A 106 -6.81 -6.14 7.64
#